data_AF-A0A811NI87-F1
#
_entry.id   AF-A0A811NI87-F1
#
_cell.length_a   1.000
_cell.length_b   1.000
_cell.length_c   1.000
_cell.angle_alpha   90.00
_cell.angle_beta   90.00
_cell.angle_gamma   90.00
#
_symmetry.space_group_name_H-M   'P 1'
#
loop_
_entity.id
_entity.type
_entity.pdbx_description
1 polymer ?
#
loop_
_entity_poly.entity_id
_entity_poly.type
_entity_poly.pdbx_seq_one_letter_code
_entity_poly.pdbx_strand_id
1 'polypeptide(L)'
;MAGAGAPWLERCGPSVWMVLVQLFYALVDVALKTAYGLGMRPILFVTYRQGIAAATLLLASLATRGCTLRPMAVGARGFALLFAASLATATGQYFYFQGLHLASPSMARATTNLAPGITFAIAAVIGLEKVDIRSLRSVAKIVGTAICLAGAAFVAFFKGPGLLGAALLSVTSDSDWVKGGIYLVGNAICVSIWYILQVPVCKSYLDPLSLATWMCFLATLQCAAMALFLEPNYLEIWKLTSFWEFPCILYGGVFASGANFFLQSWCIAVKGPLYSDIFTPLSAVITAILSTLFLHEQLHVGSVLGAVTIIVGLYVVLWGKADDTKGRDLQSSDSKQTVDADCIAVRVETRTNLSEPLLPTTTDANTQLF
;
A
#
# COMPACT_ATOMS: atom_id res chain seq x y z
N MET A 1 39.88 -12.84 6.58
CA MET A 1 38.61 -13.01 7.33
C MET A 1 37.58 -11.98 6.88
N ALA A 2 37.12 -12.07 5.63
CA ALA A 2 36.02 -11.26 5.09
C ALA A 2 35.25 -12.16 4.12
N GLY A 3 34.11 -12.70 4.55
CA GLY A 3 33.39 -13.71 3.76
C GLY A 3 32.14 -14.30 4.41
N ALA A 4 31.85 -13.99 5.68
CA ALA A 4 30.66 -14.52 6.37
C ALA A 4 29.45 -13.56 6.40
N GLY A 5 29.62 -12.28 6.01
CA GLY A 5 28.56 -11.26 6.09
C GLY A 5 27.64 -11.18 4.87
N ALA A 6 28.14 -11.52 3.67
CA ALA A 6 27.38 -11.44 2.41
C ALA A 6 26.19 -12.42 2.31
N PRO A 7 26.28 -13.70 2.77
CA PRO A 7 25.16 -14.63 2.68
C PRO A 7 24.02 -14.27 3.65
N TRP A 8 24.34 -13.63 4.78
CA TRP A 8 23.34 -13.18 5.75
C TRP A 8 22.57 -11.95 5.26
N LEU A 9 23.26 -10.99 4.63
CA LEU A 9 22.63 -9.79 4.10
C LEU A 9 21.70 -10.10 2.92
N GLU A 10 22.05 -11.05 2.05
CA GLU A 10 21.17 -11.47 0.94
C GLU A 10 19.96 -12.29 1.41
N ARG A 11 20.11 -13.10 2.46
CA ARG A 11 19.04 -14.00 2.94
C ARG A 11 18.07 -13.30 3.91
N CYS A 12 18.58 -12.45 4.80
CA CYS A 12 17.79 -11.69 5.77
C CYS A 12 17.44 -10.28 5.29
N GLY A 13 18.15 -9.72 4.30
CA GLY A 13 17.93 -8.36 3.79
C GLY A 13 16.46 -8.08 3.48
N PRO A 14 15.77 -8.91 2.68
CA PRO A 14 14.36 -8.70 2.38
C PRO A 14 13.47 -8.70 3.63
N SER A 15 13.75 -9.54 4.63
CA SER A 15 12.99 -9.55 5.88
C SER A 15 13.22 -8.28 6.70
N VAL A 16 14.49 -7.85 6.82
CA VAL A 16 14.86 -6.64 7.57
C VAL A 16 14.25 -5.40 6.91
N TRP A 17 14.34 -5.30 5.58
CA TRP A 17 13.73 -4.20 4.84
C TRP A 17 12.22 -4.16 4.99
N MET A 18 11.55 -5.31 4.98
CA MET A 18 10.11 -5.35 5.21
C MET A 18 9.74 -4.93 6.62
N VAL A 19 10.46 -5.37 7.65
CA VAL A 19 10.24 -4.88 9.03
C VAL A 19 10.46 -3.37 9.13
N LEU A 20 11.51 -2.83 8.50
CA LEU A 20 11.78 -1.39 8.47
C LEU A 20 10.67 -0.61 7.75
N VAL A 21 10.15 -1.14 6.63
CA VAL A 21 9.00 -0.58 5.93
C VAL A 21 7.78 -0.50 6.86
N GLN A 22 7.46 -1.58 7.57
CA GLN A 22 6.32 -1.59 8.49
C GLN A 22 6.53 -0.60 9.66
N LEU A 23 7.77 -0.44 10.12
CA LEU A 23 8.13 0.55 11.14
C LEU A 23 7.95 1.99 10.65
N PHE A 24 8.42 2.32 9.43
CA PHE A 24 8.22 3.66 8.86
C PHE A 24 6.75 4.00 8.73
N TYR A 25 5.95 3.03 8.28
CA TYR A 25 4.50 3.17 8.22
C TYR A 25 3.87 3.50 9.56
N ALA A 26 4.27 2.78 10.62
CA ALA A 26 3.77 3.00 11.96
C ALA A 26 4.18 4.38 12.51
N LEU A 27 5.44 4.78 12.28
CA LEU A 27 5.95 6.10 12.70
C LEU A 27 5.22 7.24 11.99
N VAL A 28 4.90 7.08 10.70
CA VAL A 28 4.11 8.08 9.95
C VAL A 28 2.71 8.23 10.55
N ASP A 29 2.03 7.13 10.87
CA ASP A 29 0.69 7.18 11.47
C ASP A 29 0.70 7.91 12.83
N VAL A 30 1.72 7.64 13.66
CA VAL A 30 1.93 8.28 14.97
C VAL A 30 2.24 9.77 14.82
N ALA A 31 3.23 10.12 13.98
CA ALA A 31 3.60 11.52 13.72
C ALA A 31 2.42 12.31 13.15
N LEU A 32 1.63 11.69 12.28
CA LEU A 32 0.48 12.33 11.68
C LEU A 32 -0.66 12.57 12.67
N LYS A 33 -0.93 11.61 13.55
CA LYS A 33 -1.90 11.80 14.63
C LYS A 33 -1.49 12.94 15.57
N THR A 34 -0.19 13.12 15.82
CA THR A 34 0.29 14.28 16.57
C THR A 34 0.15 15.59 15.79
N ALA A 35 0.39 15.58 14.47
CA ALA A 35 0.25 16.76 13.62
C ALA A 35 -1.19 17.25 13.51
N TYR A 36 -2.18 16.36 13.58
CA TYR A 36 -3.59 16.76 13.65
C TYR A 36 -3.95 17.51 14.94
N GLY A 37 -3.30 17.18 16.07
CA GLY A 37 -3.42 17.96 17.31
C GLY A 37 -2.89 19.39 17.18
N LEU A 38 -2.07 19.68 16.17
CA LEU A 38 -1.52 21.00 15.88
C LEU A 38 -2.36 21.81 14.86
N GLY A 39 -3.50 21.28 14.41
CA GLY A 39 -4.41 21.95 13.48
C GLY A 39 -4.31 21.52 12.02
N MET A 40 -3.42 20.58 11.69
CA MET A 40 -3.28 20.09 10.32
C MET A 40 -4.55 19.37 9.86
N ARG A 41 -5.05 19.70 8.66
CA ARG A 41 -6.25 19.05 8.12
C ARG A 41 -5.91 17.78 7.32
N PRO A 42 -6.64 16.66 7.50
CA PRO A 42 -6.35 15.41 6.79
C PRO A 42 -6.33 15.54 5.27
N ILE A 43 -7.26 16.28 4.67
CA ILE A 43 -7.36 16.45 3.21
C ILE A 43 -6.12 17.17 2.61
N LEU A 44 -5.55 18.12 3.35
CA LEU A 44 -4.35 18.81 2.90
C LEU A 44 -3.12 17.93 2.96
N PHE A 45 -2.96 17.18 4.05
CA PHE A 45 -1.88 16.23 4.17
C PHE A 45 -1.88 15.24 3.00
N VAL A 46 -3.05 14.69 2.64
CA VAL A 46 -3.19 13.82 1.47
C VAL A 46 -2.78 14.53 0.19
N THR A 47 -3.25 15.76 -0.01
CA THR A 47 -2.97 16.51 -1.23
C THR A 47 -1.48 16.81 -1.39
N TYR A 48 -0.82 17.29 -0.32
CA TYR A 48 0.63 17.53 -0.33
C TYR A 48 1.42 16.25 -0.53
N ARG A 49 1.06 15.16 0.17
CA ARG A 49 1.74 13.87 0.05
C ARG A 49 1.67 13.34 -1.38
N GLN A 50 0.50 13.45 -2.01
CA GLN A 50 0.30 12.98 -3.37
C GLN A 50 0.99 13.88 -4.41
N GLY A 51 1.01 15.19 -4.17
CA GLY A 51 1.73 16.15 -5.02
C GLY A 51 3.24 15.94 -4.97
N ILE A 52 3.80 15.72 -3.78
CA ILE A 52 5.22 15.39 -3.59
C ILE A 52 5.55 14.05 -4.28
N ALA A 53 4.68 13.03 -4.13
CA ALA A 53 4.84 11.76 -4.82
C ALA A 53 4.81 11.94 -6.35
N ALA A 54 3.87 12.73 -6.89
CA ALA A 54 3.81 13.02 -8.32
C ALA A 54 5.06 13.73 -8.83
N ALA A 55 5.54 14.75 -8.11
CA ALA A 55 6.75 15.50 -8.47
C ALA A 55 8.01 14.62 -8.43
N THR A 56 8.18 13.82 -7.38
CA THR A 56 9.34 12.92 -7.23
C THR A 56 9.35 11.83 -8.30
N LEU A 57 8.21 11.20 -8.59
CA LEU A 57 8.09 10.20 -9.65
C LEU A 57 8.28 10.80 -11.05
N LEU A 58 7.79 12.03 -11.27
CA LEU A 58 8.03 12.76 -12.52
C LEU A 58 9.52 13.01 -12.73
N LEU A 59 10.22 13.52 -11.71
CA LEU A 59 11.67 13.73 -11.74
C LEU A 59 12.43 12.42 -12.01
N ALA A 60 12.05 11.33 -11.34
CA ALA A 60 12.62 10.01 -11.60
C ALA A 60 12.37 9.54 -13.04
N SER A 61 11.18 9.79 -13.60
CA SER A 61 10.87 9.43 -14.98
C SER A 61 11.68 10.25 -15.99
N LEU A 62 11.90 11.54 -15.71
CA LEU A 62 12.69 12.41 -16.58
C LEU A 62 14.16 12.02 -16.53
N ALA A 63 14.69 11.73 -15.34
CA ALA A 63 16.07 11.30 -15.16
C ALA A 63 16.36 9.97 -15.89
N THR A 64 15.45 9.00 -15.79
CA THR A 64 15.60 7.69 -16.46
C THR A 64 15.45 7.76 -17.98
N ARG A 65 14.79 8.81 -18.52
CA ARG A 65 14.48 8.96 -19.94
C ARG A 65 15.24 10.09 -20.64
N GLY A 66 16.25 10.66 -19.98
CA GLY A 66 17.03 11.78 -20.54
C GLY A 66 16.18 13.01 -20.84
N CYS A 67 15.27 13.38 -19.94
CA CYS A 67 14.35 14.51 -20.06
C CYS A 67 13.35 14.42 -21.24
N THR A 68 13.10 13.21 -21.76
CA THR A 68 12.09 13.01 -22.80
C THR A 68 10.72 12.67 -22.19
N LEU A 69 9.72 13.48 -22.51
CA LEU A 69 8.32 13.22 -22.16
C LEU A 69 7.70 12.34 -23.24
N ARG A 70 7.39 11.09 -22.91
CA ARG A 70 6.64 10.22 -23.82
C ARG A 70 5.16 10.62 -23.77
N PRO A 71 4.53 10.98 -24.90
CA PRO A 71 3.12 11.34 -24.90
C PRO A 71 2.28 10.17 -24.41
N MET A 72 1.34 10.47 -23.51
CA MET A 72 0.39 9.50 -23.00
C MET A 72 -0.66 9.21 -24.07
N ALA A 73 -0.41 8.23 -24.93
CA ALA A 73 -1.35 7.76 -25.94
C ALA A 73 -2.36 6.77 -25.33
N VAL A 74 -3.04 7.16 -24.25
CA VAL A 74 -4.09 6.34 -23.63
C VAL A 74 -5.41 6.72 -24.26
N GLY A 75 -6.06 5.76 -24.92
CA GLY A 75 -7.42 5.97 -25.44
C GLY A 75 -8.39 6.36 -24.33
N ALA A 76 -9.52 6.99 -24.68
CA ALA A 76 -10.49 7.52 -23.71
C ALA A 76 -10.90 6.50 -22.61
N ARG A 77 -11.02 5.21 -22.96
CA ARG A 77 -11.32 4.13 -22.01
C ARG A 77 -10.21 3.94 -20.97
N GLY A 78 -8.95 3.94 -21.38
CA GLY A 78 -7.83 3.79 -20.45
C GLY A 78 -7.67 5.01 -19.54
N PHE A 79 -7.94 6.22 -20.06
CA PHE A 79 -7.94 7.43 -19.26
C PHE A 79 -9.07 7.42 -18.23
N ALA A 80 -10.28 6.99 -18.62
CA ALA A 80 -11.40 6.86 -17.69
C ALA A 80 -11.11 5.84 -16.57
N LEU A 81 -10.51 4.69 -16.91
CA LEU A 81 -10.09 3.69 -15.92
C LEU A 81 -9.01 4.23 -14.98
N LEU A 82 -8.03 4.96 -15.53
CA LEU A 82 -6.97 5.58 -14.75
C LEU A 82 -7.51 6.64 -13.79
N PHE A 83 -8.43 7.49 -14.27
CA PHE A 83 -9.09 8.51 -13.47
C PHE A 83 -9.95 7.89 -12.37
N ALA A 84 -10.66 6.80 -12.65
CA ALA A 84 -11.44 6.07 -11.66
C ALA A 84 -10.54 5.41 -10.60
N ALA A 85 -9.43 4.81 -11.02
CA ALA A 85 -8.44 4.23 -10.11
C ALA A 85 -7.80 5.32 -9.23
N SER A 86 -7.40 6.45 -9.80
CA SER A 86 -6.84 7.56 -9.02
C SER A 86 -7.87 8.14 -8.04
N LEU A 87 -9.15 8.18 -8.43
CA LEU A 87 -10.24 8.66 -7.56
C LEU A 87 -10.43 7.74 -6.36
N ALA A 88 -10.45 6.42 -6.60
CA ALA A 88 -10.49 5.43 -5.53
C ALA A 88 -9.31 5.61 -4.55
N THR A 89 -8.11 5.85 -5.06
CA THR A 89 -6.93 6.14 -4.22
C THR A 89 -7.07 7.46 -3.46
N ALA A 90 -7.49 8.54 -4.11
CA ALA A 90 -7.65 9.86 -3.51
C ALA A 90 -8.68 9.82 -2.36
N THR A 91 -9.86 9.29 -2.63
CA THR A 91 -10.94 9.15 -1.63
C THR A 91 -10.56 8.18 -0.52
N GLY A 92 -9.92 7.04 -0.85
CA GLY A 92 -9.45 6.06 0.12
C GLY A 92 -8.43 6.65 1.10
N GLN A 93 -7.44 7.39 0.60
CA GLN A 93 -6.46 8.07 1.45
C GLN A 93 -7.11 9.10 2.36
N TYR A 94 -8.04 9.92 1.83
CA TYR A 94 -8.80 10.85 2.67
C TYR A 94 -9.55 10.12 3.80
N PHE A 95 -10.27 9.05 3.47
CA PHE A 95 -10.97 8.22 4.44
C PHE A 95 -10.04 7.58 5.48
N TYR A 96 -8.86 7.10 5.07
CA TYR A 96 -7.87 6.53 5.98
C TYR A 96 -7.44 7.54 7.04
N PHE A 97 -7.07 8.73 6.58
CA PHE A 97 -6.53 9.77 7.46
C PHE A 97 -7.60 10.48 8.30
N GLN A 98 -8.80 10.66 7.75
CA GLN A 98 -9.95 11.13 8.52
C GLN A 98 -10.35 10.09 9.59
N GLY A 99 -10.33 8.81 9.24
CA GLY A 99 -10.55 7.71 10.16
C GLY A 99 -9.51 7.64 11.27
N LEU A 100 -8.22 7.78 10.93
CA LEU A 100 -7.11 7.87 11.87
C LEU A 100 -7.25 9.08 12.81
N HIS A 101 -7.71 10.23 12.28
CA HIS A 101 -7.93 11.44 13.07
C HIS A 101 -9.06 11.26 14.10
N LEU A 102 -10.20 10.67 13.70
CA LEU A 102 -11.38 10.50 14.55
C LEU A 102 -11.31 9.29 15.49
N ALA A 103 -10.68 8.20 15.06
CA ALA A 103 -10.44 7.01 15.87
C ALA A 103 -8.99 7.00 16.37
N SER A 104 -8.19 6.01 15.97
CA SER A 104 -6.81 5.89 16.41
C SER A 104 -5.87 5.32 15.34
N PRO A 105 -4.54 5.57 15.46
CA PRO A 105 -3.54 4.97 14.58
C PRO A 105 -3.59 3.43 14.57
N SER A 106 -3.76 2.81 15.75
CA SER A 106 -3.81 1.35 15.87
C SER A 106 -5.01 0.77 15.11
N MET A 107 -6.18 1.39 15.28
CA MET A 107 -7.40 1.03 14.56
C MET A 107 -7.20 1.19 13.05
N ALA A 108 -6.70 2.35 12.62
CA ALA A 108 -6.50 2.65 11.21
C ALA A 108 -5.66 1.58 10.52
N ARG A 109 -4.54 1.18 11.13
CA ARG A 109 -3.67 0.17 10.55
C ARG A 109 -4.23 -1.25 10.65
N ALA A 110 -4.97 -1.59 11.70
CA ALA A 110 -5.65 -2.88 11.78
C ALA A 110 -6.67 -3.05 10.64
N THR A 111 -7.45 -2.01 10.33
CA THR A 111 -8.48 -2.07 9.29
C THR A 111 -7.92 -2.14 7.86
N THR A 112 -6.67 -1.73 7.60
CA THR A 112 -6.08 -1.91 6.26
C THR A 112 -5.93 -3.38 5.87
N ASN A 113 -5.83 -4.28 6.86
CA ASN A 113 -5.76 -5.73 6.63
C ASN A 113 -7.10 -6.32 6.13
N LEU A 114 -8.19 -5.54 6.11
CA LEU A 114 -9.46 -5.95 5.51
C LEU A 114 -9.42 -5.93 3.98
N ALA A 115 -8.54 -5.11 3.39
CA ALA A 115 -8.54 -4.85 1.96
C ALA A 115 -8.42 -6.15 1.13
N PRO A 116 -7.54 -7.12 1.44
CA PRO A 116 -7.45 -8.36 0.64
C PRO A 116 -8.74 -9.20 0.68
N GLY A 117 -9.42 -9.26 1.83
CA GLY A 117 -10.69 -9.96 1.98
C GLY A 117 -11.83 -9.28 1.22
N ILE A 118 -11.97 -7.96 1.36
CA ILE A 118 -12.98 -7.17 0.62
C ILE A 118 -12.72 -7.26 -0.89
N THR A 119 -11.45 -7.23 -1.32
CA THR A 119 -11.07 -7.38 -2.73
C THR A 119 -11.53 -8.73 -3.28
N PHE A 120 -11.33 -9.83 -2.53
CA PHE A 120 -11.84 -11.14 -2.91
C PHE A 120 -13.37 -11.15 -3.01
N ALA A 121 -14.07 -10.59 -2.04
CA ALA A 121 -15.53 -10.52 -2.07
C ALA A 121 -16.05 -9.77 -3.31
N ILE A 122 -15.50 -8.59 -3.60
CA ILE A 122 -15.88 -7.80 -4.78
C ILE A 122 -15.52 -8.57 -6.06
N ALA A 123 -14.33 -9.16 -6.15
CA ALA A 123 -13.91 -9.93 -7.31
C ALA A 123 -14.80 -11.17 -7.57
N ALA A 124 -15.25 -11.84 -6.51
CA ALA A 124 -16.18 -12.96 -6.60
C ALA A 124 -17.57 -12.49 -7.10
N VAL A 125 -18.09 -11.37 -6.59
CA VAL A 125 -19.39 -10.80 -7.01
C VAL A 125 -19.36 -10.35 -8.48
N ILE A 126 -18.26 -9.73 -8.93
CA ILE A 126 -18.09 -9.31 -10.34
C ILE A 126 -17.83 -10.52 -11.26
N GLY A 127 -17.53 -11.70 -10.71
CA GLY A 127 -17.20 -12.90 -11.48
C GLY A 127 -15.77 -12.91 -12.03
N LEU A 128 -14.88 -12.06 -11.50
CA LEU A 128 -13.45 -12.08 -11.81
C LEU A 128 -12.72 -13.26 -11.16
N GLU A 129 -13.25 -13.75 -10.03
CA GLU A 129 -12.71 -14.90 -9.31
C GLU A 129 -13.73 -16.06 -9.35
N LYS A 130 -13.31 -17.24 -9.81
CA LYS A 130 -14.15 -18.44 -9.78
C LYS A 130 -14.20 -19.02 -8.37
N VAL A 131 -15.39 -19.02 -7.77
CA VAL A 131 -15.62 -19.61 -6.45
C VAL A 131 -16.14 -21.04 -6.62
N ASP A 132 -15.28 -22.02 -6.32
CA ASP A 132 -15.70 -23.42 -6.26
C ASP A 132 -15.89 -23.84 -4.80
N ILE A 133 -17.14 -23.99 -4.36
CA ILE A 133 -17.48 -24.35 -2.97
C ILE A 133 -16.95 -25.74 -2.58
N ARG A 134 -16.59 -26.58 -3.56
CA ARG A 134 -15.95 -27.89 -3.33
C ARG A 134 -14.44 -27.78 -3.09
N SER A 135 -13.83 -26.65 -3.45
CA SER A 135 -12.42 -26.38 -3.21
C SER A 135 -12.20 -25.85 -1.80
N LEU A 136 -11.41 -26.57 -1.00
CA LEU A 136 -10.95 -26.13 0.33
C LEU A 136 -10.32 -24.72 0.29
N ARG A 137 -9.72 -24.33 -0.83
CA ARG A 137 -9.10 -23.00 -1.02
C ARG A 137 -10.13 -21.89 -1.19
N SER A 138 -11.15 -22.09 -2.02
CA SER A 138 -12.24 -21.12 -2.17
C SER A 138 -13.01 -20.98 -0.87
N VAL A 139 -13.22 -22.08 -0.14
CA VAL A 139 -13.81 -22.06 1.21
C VAL A 139 -12.92 -21.27 2.18
N ALA A 140 -11.59 -21.49 2.18
CA ALA A 140 -10.67 -20.72 3.02
C ALA A 140 -10.73 -19.20 2.72
N LYS A 141 -10.77 -18.79 1.45
CA LYS A 141 -10.91 -17.38 1.07
C LYS A 141 -12.23 -16.78 1.57
N ILE A 142 -13.35 -17.51 1.44
CA ILE A 142 -14.66 -17.07 1.93
C ILE A 142 -14.66 -16.93 3.46
N VAL A 143 -14.22 -17.97 4.17
CA VAL A 143 -14.18 -18.01 5.63
C VAL A 143 -13.24 -16.94 6.18
N GLY A 144 -12.03 -16.82 5.61
CA GLY A 144 -11.08 -15.77 6.00
C GLY A 144 -11.63 -14.37 5.77
N THR A 145 -12.36 -14.15 4.68
CA THR A 145 -13.04 -12.87 4.42
C THR A 145 -14.15 -12.58 5.44
N ALA A 146 -14.97 -13.58 5.79
CA ALA A 146 -16.00 -13.45 6.82
C ALA A 146 -15.38 -13.13 8.19
N ILE A 147 -14.26 -13.79 8.54
CA ILE A 147 -13.52 -13.52 9.77
C ILE A 147 -12.97 -12.08 9.77
N CYS A 148 -12.40 -11.60 8.66
CA CYS A 148 -11.95 -10.21 8.53
C CYS A 148 -13.10 -9.22 8.78
N LEU A 149 -14.25 -9.41 8.12
CA LEU A 149 -15.42 -8.54 8.28
C LEU A 149 -15.98 -8.56 9.71
N ALA A 150 -16.01 -9.74 10.35
CA ALA A 150 -16.38 -9.86 11.76
C ALA A 150 -15.38 -9.11 12.65
N GLY A 151 -14.07 -9.26 12.43
CA GLY A 151 -13.04 -8.52 13.13
C GLY A 151 -13.17 -7.01 12.98
N ALA A 152 -13.51 -6.52 11.78
CA ALA A 152 -13.80 -5.11 11.53
C ALA A 152 -14.98 -4.59 12.37
N ALA A 153 -16.07 -5.38 12.44
CA ALA A 153 -17.23 -5.03 13.24
C ALA A 153 -16.89 -5.00 14.74
N PHE A 154 -16.05 -5.93 15.22
CA PHE A 154 -15.52 -5.89 16.59
C PHE A 154 -14.72 -4.60 16.86
N VAL A 155 -13.83 -4.22 15.96
CA VAL A 155 -13.04 -2.99 16.10
C VAL A 155 -13.91 -1.73 16.10
N ALA A 156 -14.92 -1.66 15.23
CA ALA A 156 -15.74 -0.47 15.02
C ALA A 156 -16.85 -0.28 16.08
N PHE A 157 -17.48 -1.37 16.53
CA PHE A 157 -18.69 -1.30 17.36
C PHE A 157 -18.49 -1.77 18.81
N PHE A 158 -17.45 -2.58 19.09
CA PHE A 158 -17.24 -3.10 20.45
C PHE A 158 -16.11 -2.33 21.15
N LYS A 159 -16.51 -1.33 21.95
CA LYS A 159 -15.61 -0.64 22.88
C LYS A 159 -15.64 -1.40 24.21
N GLY A 160 -14.64 -2.26 24.43
CA GLY A 160 -14.44 -2.97 25.70
C GLY A 160 -13.69 -2.12 26.74
N PRO A 161 -13.51 -2.58 27.99
CA PRO A 161 -12.72 -1.85 28.98
C PRO A 161 -11.27 -1.64 28.50
N GLY A 162 -10.65 -0.56 28.97
CA GLY A 162 -9.25 -0.24 28.67
C GLY A 162 -8.29 -1.26 29.31
N LEU A 163 -7.31 -1.76 28.57
CA LEU A 163 -6.44 -2.86 28.99
C LEU A 163 -5.24 -2.39 29.85
N LEU A 164 -4.92 -1.09 29.87
CA LEU A 164 -3.72 -0.55 30.53
C LEU A 164 -4.02 0.74 31.30
N GLY A 165 -3.84 0.69 32.64
CA GLY A 165 -3.43 1.80 33.49
C GLY A 165 -4.34 3.03 33.61
N ALA A 166 -5.17 3.01 34.66
CA ALA A 166 -5.82 4.15 35.33
C ALA A 166 -7.00 4.84 34.63
N ALA A 167 -8.11 4.81 35.36
CA ALA A 167 -9.17 5.80 35.31
C ALA A 167 -8.59 7.21 35.53
N LEU A 168 -8.29 7.94 34.47
CA LEU A 168 -8.30 9.40 34.47
C LEU A 168 -8.30 9.90 33.01
N LEU A 169 -9.44 10.49 32.65
CA LEU A 169 -9.65 11.42 31.54
C LEU A 169 -9.49 10.85 30.11
N SER A 170 -10.60 10.40 29.52
CA SER A 170 -10.88 10.78 28.14
C SER A 170 -12.38 10.70 27.82
N VAL A 171 -13.00 11.88 27.77
CA VAL A 171 -14.28 12.11 27.10
C VAL A 171 -13.99 12.10 25.59
N THR A 172 -13.86 10.92 24.99
CA THR A 172 -14.13 10.80 23.56
C THR A 172 -15.60 10.48 23.42
N SER A 173 -16.38 11.43 22.90
CA SER A 173 -17.78 11.20 22.56
C SER A 173 -17.86 9.96 21.67
N ASP A 174 -18.54 8.90 22.11
CA ASP A 174 -18.60 7.60 21.41
C ASP A 174 -19.00 7.71 19.93
N SER A 175 -19.72 8.78 19.57
CA SER A 175 -20.05 9.16 18.19
C SER A 175 -18.83 9.27 17.26
N ASP A 176 -17.73 9.89 17.70
CA ASP A 176 -16.61 10.21 16.79
C ASP A 176 -15.72 8.99 16.53
N TRP A 177 -15.63 8.09 17.50
CA TRP A 177 -14.98 6.78 17.33
C TRP A 177 -15.66 5.93 16.26
N VAL A 178 -17.00 5.83 16.32
CA VAL A 178 -17.79 5.05 15.35
C VAL A 178 -17.68 5.68 13.96
N LYS A 179 -17.75 7.01 13.84
CA LYS A 179 -17.50 7.70 12.57
C LYS A 179 -16.11 7.37 12.03
N GLY A 180 -15.09 7.38 12.88
CA GLY A 180 -13.73 6.99 12.51
C GLY A 180 -13.66 5.56 11.96
N GLY A 181 -14.31 4.60 12.61
CA GLY A 181 -14.42 3.22 12.13
C GLY A 181 -15.10 3.11 10.75
N ILE A 182 -16.18 3.86 10.52
CA ILE A 182 -16.88 3.91 9.22
C ILE A 182 -15.96 4.44 8.12
N TYR A 183 -15.23 5.52 8.37
CA TYR A 183 -14.23 6.06 7.44
C TYR A 183 -13.16 5.01 7.11
N LEU A 184 -12.66 4.29 8.10
CA LEU A 184 -11.65 3.26 7.90
C LEU A 184 -12.13 2.06 7.07
N VAL A 185 -13.37 1.61 7.27
CA VAL A 185 -14.01 0.61 6.40
C VAL A 185 -14.18 1.14 4.99
N GLY A 186 -14.59 2.41 4.84
CA GLY A 186 -14.66 3.10 3.56
C GLY A 186 -13.32 3.10 2.81
N ASN A 187 -12.22 3.38 3.52
CA ASN A 187 -10.87 3.26 2.96
C ASN A 187 -10.58 1.84 2.46
N ALA A 188 -10.89 0.81 3.25
CA ALA A 188 -10.64 -0.57 2.83
C ALA A 188 -11.40 -0.93 1.53
N ILE A 189 -12.65 -0.46 1.37
CA ILE A 189 -13.43 -0.61 0.14
C ILE A 189 -12.77 0.13 -1.04
N CYS A 190 -12.37 1.39 -0.84
CA CYS A 190 -11.68 2.17 -1.87
C CYS A 190 -10.38 1.49 -2.34
N VAL A 191 -9.57 0.98 -1.40
CA VAL A 191 -8.34 0.24 -1.71
C VAL A 191 -8.65 -1.04 -2.49
N SER A 192 -9.71 -1.77 -2.13
CA SER A 192 -10.15 -2.95 -2.89
C SER A 192 -10.58 -2.64 -4.32
N ILE A 193 -11.34 -1.56 -4.52
CA ILE A 193 -11.73 -1.09 -5.86
C ILE A 193 -10.47 -0.72 -6.66
N TRP A 194 -9.54 0.01 -6.03
CA TRP A 194 -8.27 0.36 -6.68
C TRP A 194 -7.50 -0.89 -7.13
N TYR A 195 -7.35 -1.92 -6.27
CA TYR A 195 -6.69 -3.17 -6.65
C TYR A 195 -7.35 -3.86 -7.86
N ILE A 196 -8.69 -3.85 -7.94
CA ILE A 196 -9.42 -4.45 -9.06
C ILE A 196 -9.21 -3.64 -10.35
N LEU A 197 -9.26 -2.31 -10.27
CA LEU A 197 -9.04 -1.42 -11.41
C LEU A 197 -7.58 -1.41 -11.87
N GLN A 198 -6.62 -1.75 -11.01
CA GLN A 198 -5.21 -1.79 -11.36
C GLN A 198 -4.92 -2.75 -12.52
N VAL A 199 -5.61 -3.90 -12.56
CA VAL A 199 -5.41 -4.94 -13.59
C VAL A 199 -5.70 -4.42 -15.01
N PRO A 200 -6.89 -3.87 -15.33
CA PRO A 200 -7.16 -3.34 -16.67
C PRO A 200 -6.38 -2.05 -16.97
N VAL A 201 -6.05 -1.24 -15.96
CA VAL A 201 -5.24 -0.03 -16.16
C VAL A 201 -3.83 -0.40 -16.63
N CYS A 202 -3.20 -1.40 -15.99
CA CYS A 202 -1.91 -1.92 -16.43
C CYS A 202 -1.91 -2.49 -17.85
N LYS A 203 -2.99 -3.17 -18.25
CA LYS A 203 -3.12 -3.73 -19.61
C LYS A 203 -3.17 -2.65 -20.70
N SER A 204 -3.44 -1.40 -20.35
CA SER A 204 -3.52 -0.28 -21.29
C SER A 204 -2.15 0.25 -21.75
N TYR A 205 -1.07 -0.55 -21.62
CA TYR A 205 0.29 -0.28 -22.11
C TYR A 205 0.96 0.99 -21.54
N LEU A 206 0.80 1.27 -20.24
CA LEU A 206 1.66 2.25 -19.57
C LEU A 206 2.84 1.56 -18.89
N ASP A 207 4.00 2.18 -19.00
CA ASP A 207 5.12 1.84 -18.13
C ASP A 207 4.75 2.11 -16.66
N PRO A 208 5.21 1.28 -15.70
CA PRO A 208 4.79 1.38 -14.30
C PRO A 208 5.10 2.74 -13.66
N LEU A 209 6.21 3.36 -14.05
CA LEU A 209 6.66 4.64 -13.51
C LEU A 209 5.74 5.80 -13.95
N SER A 210 5.45 5.90 -15.25
CA SER A 210 4.50 6.86 -15.81
C SER A 210 3.09 6.64 -15.27
N LEU A 211 2.68 5.37 -15.10
CA LEU A 211 1.39 5.04 -14.51
C LEU A 211 1.27 5.59 -13.10
N ALA A 212 2.29 5.35 -12.26
CA ALA A 212 2.33 5.86 -10.89
C ALA A 212 2.36 7.40 -10.86
N THR A 213 3.14 8.04 -11.75
CA THR A 213 3.18 9.51 -11.87
C THR A 213 1.81 10.08 -12.22
N TRP A 214 1.13 9.52 -13.23
CA TRP A 214 -0.19 9.97 -13.64
C TRP A 214 -1.27 9.70 -12.58
N MET A 215 -1.24 8.53 -11.94
CA MET A 215 -2.13 8.25 -10.80
C MET A 215 -1.92 9.25 -9.67
N CYS A 216 -0.65 9.58 -9.34
CA CYS A 216 -0.36 10.57 -8.31
C CYS A 216 -0.79 11.97 -8.70
N PHE A 217 -0.53 12.37 -9.93
CA PHE A 217 -0.95 13.66 -10.44
C PHE A 217 -2.47 13.83 -10.41
N LEU A 218 -3.22 12.86 -10.95
CA LEU A 218 -4.69 12.89 -10.97
C LEU A 218 -5.27 12.84 -9.56
N ALA A 219 -4.72 11.99 -8.67
CA ALA A 219 -5.16 11.93 -7.28
C ALA A 219 -4.88 13.26 -6.54
N THR A 220 -3.79 13.97 -6.85
CA THR A 220 -3.51 15.30 -6.30
C THR A 220 -4.59 16.30 -6.72
N LEU A 221 -4.94 16.32 -8.00
CA LEU A 221 -6.01 17.19 -8.53
C LEU A 221 -7.37 16.84 -7.91
N GLN A 222 -7.68 15.56 -7.77
CA GLN A 222 -8.93 15.08 -7.16
C GLN A 222 -8.98 15.44 -5.66
N CYS A 223 -7.88 15.32 -4.93
CA CYS A 223 -7.81 15.74 -3.53
C CYS A 223 -7.93 17.25 -3.37
N ALA A 224 -7.30 18.04 -4.25
CA ALA A 224 -7.47 19.49 -4.28
C ALA A 224 -8.92 19.87 -4.57
N ALA A 225 -9.58 19.20 -5.51
CA ALA A 225 -10.99 19.40 -5.80
C ALA A 225 -11.87 19.03 -4.60
N MET A 226 -11.63 17.87 -3.96
CA MET A 226 -12.33 17.48 -2.73
C MET A 226 -12.13 18.50 -1.62
N ALA A 227 -10.94 19.08 -1.46
CA ALA A 227 -10.68 20.13 -0.48
C ALA A 227 -11.56 21.36 -0.73
N LEU A 228 -11.78 21.76 -1.99
CA LEU A 228 -12.68 22.88 -2.31
C LEU A 228 -14.14 22.63 -1.90
N PHE A 229 -14.61 21.38 -1.97
CA PHE A 229 -15.99 21.04 -1.61
C PHE A 229 -16.18 20.75 -0.12
N LEU A 230 -15.18 20.16 0.52
CA LEU A 230 -15.24 19.74 1.92
C LEU A 230 -14.94 20.88 2.89
N GLU A 231 -14.26 21.94 2.44
CA GLU A 231 -13.77 23.00 3.31
C GLU A 231 -14.28 24.40 2.94
N PRO A 232 -15.04 25.07 3.84
CA PRO A 232 -15.61 26.40 3.58
C PRO A 232 -14.56 27.50 3.35
N ASN A 233 -13.44 27.47 4.09
CA ASN A 233 -12.39 28.49 4.06
C ASN A 233 -11.16 28.02 3.28
N TYR A 234 -11.37 27.57 2.04
CA TYR A 234 -10.35 26.86 1.26
C TYR A 234 -8.99 27.57 1.23
N LEU A 235 -8.91 28.89 0.96
CA LEU A 235 -7.63 29.62 0.84
C LEU A 235 -6.81 29.70 2.13
N GLU A 236 -7.45 29.75 3.28
CA GLU A 236 -6.74 29.87 4.56
C GLU A 236 -6.16 28.55 5.01
N ILE A 237 -6.83 27.45 4.64
CA ILE A 237 -6.49 26.11 5.08
C ILE A 237 -5.15 25.69 4.45
N TRP A 238 -4.86 26.03 3.19
CA TRP A 238 -3.58 25.75 2.53
C TRP A 238 -2.36 26.44 3.13
N LYS A 239 -2.56 27.40 4.06
CA LYS A 239 -1.44 28.02 4.76
C LYS A 239 -0.98 27.07 5.86
N LEU A 240 0.27 26.61 5.76
CA LEU A 240 0.93 25.89 6.84
C LEU A 240 1.11 26.86 8.01
N THR A 241 0.40 26.62 9.09
CA THR A 241 0.35 27.55 10.24
C THR A 241 1.43 27.23 11.26
N SER A 242 1.87 25.98 11.32
CA SER A 242 2.84 25.50 12.31
C SER A 242 4.10 24.96 11.65
N PHE A 243 5.25 25.32 12.23
CA PHE A 243 6.57 24.85 11.78
C PHE A 243 6.68 23.31 11.78
N TRP A 244 5.93 22.64 12.64
CA TRP A 244 5.95 21.17 12.78
C TRP A 244 5.15 20.43 11.69
N GLU A 245 4.28 21.12 10.94
CA GLU A 245 3.49 20.50 9.86
C GLU A 245 4.40 20.11 8.69
N PHE A 246 5.36 20.96 8.34
CA PHE A 246 6.23 20.74 7.18
C PHE A 246 7.13 19.49 7.33
N PRO A 247 7.85 19.28 8.45
CA PRO A 247 8.59 18.03 8.69
C PRO A 247 7.69 16.79 8.66
N CYS A 248 6.46 16.85 9.16
CA CYS A 248 5.52 15.73 9.13
C CYS A 248 5.08 15.40 7.71
N ILE A 249 4.78 16.41 6.90
CA ILE A 249 4.43 16.26 5.48
C ILE A 249 5.63 15.72 4.69
N LEU A 250 6.83 16.24 4.94
CA LEU A 250 8.05 15.78 4.28
C LEU A 250 8.37 14.33 4.67
N TYR A 251 8.29 14.00 5.95
CA TYR A 251 8.49 12.65 6.47
C TYR A 251 7.46 11.67 5.86
N GLY A 252 6.17 12.02 5.91
CA GLY A 252 5.10 11.23 5.31
C GLY A 252 5.23 11.07 3.79
N GLY A 253 5.65 12.12 3.07
CA GLY A 253 5.85 12.07 1.62
C GLY A 253 7.07 11.26 1.20
N VAL A 254 8.22 11.48 1.85
CA VAL A 254 9.48 10.83 1.48
C VAL A 254 9.51 9.37 1.94
N PHE A 255 9.12 9.10 3.19
CA PHE A 255 9.21 7.74 3.75
C PHE A 255 7.98 6.89 3.42
N ALA A 256 6.75 7.41 3.52
CA ALA A 256 5.56 6.59 3.25
C ALA A 256 5.33 6.36 1.75
N SER A 257 5.71 7.32 0.90
CA SER A 257 5.62 7.17 -0.56
C SER A 257 6.97 6.75 -1.14
N GLY A 258 7.96 7.65 -1.22
CA GLY A 258 9.21 7.40 -1.94
C GLY A 258 9.96 6.13 -1.53
N ALA A 259 10.63 6.15 -0.37
CA ALA A 259 11.48 5.06 0.08
C ALA A 259 10.72 3.73 0.22
N ASN A 260 9.50 3.80 0.75
CA ASN A 260 8.68 2.63 0.96
C ASN A 260 8.19 1.98 -0.34
N PHE A 261 7.78 2.75 -1.36
CA PHE A 261 7.46 2.18 -2.68
C PHE A 261 8.68 1.48 -3.29
N PHE A 262 9.87 2.08 -3.20
CA PHE A 262 11.11 1.45 -3.68
C PHE A 262 11.43 0.15 -2.94
N LEU A 263 11.40 0.17 -1.60
CA LEU A 263 11.70 -1.00 -0.77
C LEU A 263 10.68 -2.13 -0.94
N GLN A 264 9.38 -1.81 -0.99
CA GLN A 264 8.34 -2.80 -1.28
C GLN A 264 8.48 -3.36 -2.68
N SER A 265 8.65 -2.50 -3.69
CA SER A 265 8.87 -2.90 -5.08
C SER A 265 10.05 -3.87 -5.20
N TRP A 266 11.18 -3.57 -4.55
CA TRP A 266 12.32 -4.48 -4.51
C TRP A 266 11.96 -5.81 -3.83
N CYS A 267 11.37 -5.78 -2.62
CA CYS A 267 11.01 -7.01 -1.92
C CYS A 267 10.06 -7.89 -2.73
N ILE A 268 9.11 -7.27 -3.45
CA ILE A 268 8.19 -7.95 -4.36
C ILE A 268 8.93 -8.52 -5.57
N ALA A 269 9.89 -7.81 -6.14
CA ALA A 269 10.71 -8.31 -7.25
C ALA A 269 11.57 -9.53 -6.86
N VAL A 270 12.04 -9.61 -5.60
CA VAL A 270 12.93 -10.70 -5.14
C VAL A 270 12.15 -11.90 -4.63
N LYS A 271 11.08 -11.70 -3.84
CA LYS A 271 10.36 -12.77 -3.15
C LYS A 271 8.89 -12.91 -3.56
N GLY A 272 8.42 -12.08 -4.49
CA GLY A 272 7.05 -12.08 -4.97
C GLY A 272 6.08 -11.26 -4.11
N PRO A 273 4.89 -10.94 -4.64
CA PRO A 273 3.89 -10.09 -3.98
C PRO A 273 3.36 -10.70 -2.67
N LEU A 274 3.18 -12.03 -2.63
CA LEU A 274 2.70 -12.72 -1.43
C LEU A 274 3.64 -12.58 -0.23
N TYR A 275 4.96 -12.50 -0.47
CA TYR A 275 5.93 -12.31 0.60
C TYR A 275 5.73 -10.95 1.27
N SER A 276 5.41 -9.92 0.49
CA SER A 276 5.16 -8.58 1.02
C SER A 276 3.91 -8.53 1.91
N ASP A 277 2.83 -9.17 1.45
CA ASP A 277 1.53 -9.14 2.12
C ASP A 277 1.55 -9.81 3.50
N ILE A 278 2.43 -10.81 3.71
CA ILE A 278 2.60 -11.49 5.00
C ILE A 278 3.09 -10.54 6.10
N PHE A 279 3.81 -9.47 5.75
CA PHE A 279 4.34 -8.50 6.71
C PHE A 279 3.35 -7.36 6.97
N THR A 280 2.28 -7.19 6.20
CA THR A 280 1.32 -6.09 6.38
C THR A 280 0.71 -6.06 7.80
N PRO A 281 0.29 -7.19 8.40
CA PRO A 281 -0.15 -7.23 9.80
C PRO A 281 0.83 -6.68 10.82
N LEU A 282 2.14 -6.80 10.55
CA LEU A 282 3.17 -6.37 11.47
C LEU A 282 3.13 -4.85 11.68
N SER A 283 2.78 -4.06 10.65
CA SER A 283 2.58 -2.62 10.85
C SER A 283 1.48 -2.32 11.86
N ALA A 284 0.37 -3.06 11.87
CA ALA A 284 -0.71 -2.84 12.84
C ALA A 284 -0.23 -3.09 14.27
N VAL A 285 0.58 -4.14 14.48
CA VAL A 285 1.17 -4.46 15.79
C VAL A 285 2.16 -3.38 16.22
N ILE A 286 3.08 -2.97 15.34
CA ILE A 286 4.07 -1.92 15.64
C ILE A 286 3.35 -0.59 15.93
N THR A 287 2.35 -0.21 15.13
CA THR A 287 1.56 1.00 15.35
C THR A 287 0.84 0.97 16.70
N ALA A 288 0.26 -0.16 17.11
CA ALA A 288 -0.36 -0.29 18.43
C ALA A 288 0.65 -0.08 19.59
N ILE A 289 1.86 -0.62 19.46
CA ILE A 289 2.93 -0.43 20.46
C ILE A 289 3.41 1.03 20.47
N LEU A 290 3.67 1.64 19.30
CA LEU A 290 4.15 3.02 19.25
C LEU A 290 3.08 4.03 19.69
N SER A 291 1.82 3.84 19.30
CA SER A 291 0.72 4.71 19.71
C SER A 291 0.43 4.64 21.20
N THR A 292 0.52 3.46 21.82
CA THR A 292 0.42 3.34 23.29
C THR A 292 1.57 4.04 24.00
N LEU A 293 2.81 3.89 23.51
CA LEU A 293 3.99 4.50 24.14
C LEU A 293 4.08 6.02 23.96
N PHE A 294 3.85 6.53 22.75
CA PHE A 294 4.04 7.96 22.43
C PHE A 294 2.77 8.78 22.60
N LEU A 295 1.61 8.24 22.25
CA LEU A 295 0.33 8.96 22.29
C LEU A 295 -0.52 8.63 23.52
N HIS A 296 -0.04 7.73 24.38
CA HIS A 296 -0.79 7.24 25.55
C HIS A 296 -2.18 6.73 25.14
N GLU A 297 -2.27 6.11 23.97
CA GLU A 297 -3.52 5.55 23.45
C GLU A 297 -4.04 4.45 24.39
N GLN A 298 -5.28 4.56 24.85
CA GLN A 298 -5.91 3.49 25.61
C GLN A 298 -6.38 2.38 24.65
N LEU A 299 -5.67 1.26 24.63
CA LEU A 299 -6.12 0.08 23.89
C LEU A 299 -7.32 -0.55 24.62
N HIS A 300 -8.45 -0.60 23.91
CA HIS A 300 -9.67 -1.22 24.40
C HIS A 300 -9.65 -2.71 24.05
N VAL A 301 -10.18 -3.56 24.94
CA VAL A 301 -10.25 -5.03 24.72
C VAL A 301 -10.85 -5.37 23.35
N GLY A 302 -11.94 -4.71 22.97
CA GLY A 302 -12.61 -4.98 21.69
C GLY A 302 -11.78 -4.61 20.46
N SER A 303 -10.95 -3.57 20.54
CA SER A 303 -10.03 -3.19 19.46
C SER A 303 -8.91 -4.22 19.30
N VAL A 304 -8.33 -4.70 20.42
CA VAL A 304 -7.28 -5.74 20.39
C VAL A 304 -7.83 -7.06 19.85
N LEU A 305 -8.99 -7.50 20.37
CA LEU A 305 -9.62 -8.75 19.93
C LEU A 305 -10.03 -8.67 18.46
N GLY A 306 -10.58 -7.54 18.03
CA GLY A 306 -10.90 -7.27 16.64
C GLY A 306 -9.68 -7.28 15.74
N ALA A 307 -8.58 -6.61 16.12
CA ALA A 307 -7.33 -6.61 15.36
C ALA A 307 -6.73 -8.02 15.21
N VAL A 308 -6.69 -8.81 16.28
CA VAL A 308 -6.26 -10.22 16.23
C VAL A 308 -7.14 -11.02 15.27
N THR A 309 -8.46 -10.84 15.35
CA THR A 309 -9.43 -11.52 14.47
C THR A 309 -9.19 -11.15 13.01
N ILE A 310 -8.94 -9.87 12.69
CA ILE A 310 -8.61 -9.42 11.33
C ILE A 310 -7.32 -10.08 10.82
N ILE A 311 -6.28 -10.14 11.66
CA ILE A 311 -4.99 -10.73 11.28
C ILE A 311 -5.15 -12.23 10.98
N VAL A 312 -5.89 -12.95 11.83
CA VAL A 312 -6.21 -14.38 11.60
C VAL A 312 -6.98 -14.55 10.28
N GLY A 313 -8.02 -13.74 10.05
CA GLY A 313 -8.80 -13.79 8.80
C GLY A 313 -7.93 -13.54 7.57
N LEU A 314 -7.03 -12.55 7.63
CA LEU A 314 -6.12 -12.24 6.53
C LEU A 314 -5.19 -13.41 6.23
N TYR A 315 -4.58 -14.04 7.24
CA TYR A 315 -3.71 -15.20 7.02
C TYR A 315 -4.46 -16.38 6.42
N VAL A 316 -5.72 -16.61 6.80
CA VAL A 316 -6.56 -17.63 6.18
C VAL A 316 -6.82 -17.30 4.70
N VAL A 317 -7.08 -16.03 4.35
CA VAL A 317 -7.22 -15.60 2.94
C VAL A 317 -5.91 -15.77 2.17
N LEU A 318 -4.78 -15.37 2.75
CA LEU A 318 -3.45 -15.49 2.14
C LEU A 318 -3.08 -16.96 1.93
N TRP A 319 -3.40 -17.83 2.88
CA TRP A 319 -3.23 -19.29 2.74
C TRP A 319 -4.03 -19.84 1.57
N GLY A 320 -5.28 -19.40 1.42
CA GLY A 320 -6.11 -19.77 0.27
C GLY A 320 -5.53 -19.31 -1.07
N LYS A 321 -4.74 -18.24 -1.10
CA LYS A 321 -4.08 -17.69 -2.31
C LYS A 321 -2.70 -18.27 -2.60
N ALA A 322 -1.95 -18.65 -1.57
CA ALA A 322 -0.54 -19.03 -1.71
C ALA A 322 -0.28 -20.24 -2.62
N ASP A 323 -1.29 -21.11 -2.80
CA ASP A 323 -1.18 -22.30 -3.63
C ASP A 323 -1.76 -22.13 -5.05
N ASP A 324 -2.50 -21.05 -5.32
CA ASP A 324 -2.94 -20.72 -6.68
C ASP A 324 -1.75 -20.33 -7.58
N THR A 325 -0.69 -19.79 -6.97
CA THR A 325 0.57 -19.47 -7.64
C THR A 325 1.31 -20.75 -8.04
N LYS A 326 1.38 -21.76 -7.16
CA LYS A 326 2.01 -23.06 -7.48
C LYS A 326 1.26 -23.85 -8.56
N GLY A 327 -0.07 -23.73 -8.61
CA GLY A 327 -0.87 -24.35 -9.68
C GLY A 327 -0.67 -23.71 -11.06
N ARG A 328 -0.39 -22.40 -11.11
CA ARG A 328 -0.04 -21.69 -12.35
C ARG A 328 1.36 -22.03 -12.85
N ASP A 329 2.32 -22.23 -11.95
CA ASP A 329 3.68 -22.63 -12.34
C ASP A 329 3.71 -24.02 -13.00
N LEU A 330 2.87 -24.96 -12.54
CA LEU A 330 2.74 -26.30 -13.14
C LEU A 330 2.03 -26.33 -14.51
N GLN A 331 1.14 -25.38 -14.80
CA GLN A 331 0.53 -25.21 -16.13
C GLN A 331 1.36 -24.35 -17.09
N SER A 332 2.33 -23.58 -16.58
CA SER A 332 3.18 -22.68 -17.38
C SER A 332 4.21 -23.42 -18.24
N SER A 333 4.44 -24.73 -18.00
CA SER A 333 5.35 -25.53 -18.83
C SER A 333 4.79 -25.88 -20.22
N ASP A 334 3.51 -25.63 -20.51
CA ASP A 334 2.91 -25.99 -21.82
C ASP A 334 2.14 -24.86 -22.53
N SER A 335 2.20 -23.63 -22.03
CA SER A 335 1.81 -22.44 -22.81
C SER A 335 2.42 -21.17 -22.24
N LYS A 336 3.32 -20.56 -23.01
CA LYS A 336 3.79 -19.19 -22.80
C LYS A 336 2.59 -18.23 -22.87
N GLN A 337 2.12 -17.78 -21.71
CA GLN A 337 1.38 -16.52 -21.62
C GLN A 337 1.71 -15.79 -20.32
N THR A 338 2.63 -14.85 -20.48
CA THR A 338 3.07 -13.81 -19.56
C THR A 338 1.90 -12.96 -19.08
N VAL A 339 1.61 -13.02 -17.78
CA VAL A 339 0.96 -11.93 -17.04
C VAL A 339 1.82 -11.69 -15.81
N ASP A 340 2.90 -10.94 -16.07
CA ASP A 340 3.97 -10.66 -15.12
C ASP A 340 3.55 -9.70 -14.01
N ALA A 341 4.20 -9.87 -12.86
CA ALA A 341 4.19 -9.05 -11.65
C ALA A 341 4.75 -7.61 -11.85
N ASP A 342 4.77 -7.12 -13.09
CA ASP A 342 5.43 -5.89 -13.51
C ASP A 342 4.65 -4.61 -13.15
N CYS A 343 3.42 -4.75 -12.65
CA CYS A 343 2.60 -3.60 -12.24
C CYS A 343 2.96 -3.01 -10.88
N ILE A 344 3.71 -3.75 -10.04
CA ILE A 344 4.06 -3.33 -8.67
C ILE A 344 5.59 -3.30 -8.49
N ALA A 345 6.35 -4.01 -9.34
CA ALA A 345 7.80 -3.97 -9.34
C ALA A 345 8.31 -2.89 -10.32
N VAL A 346 8.68 -1.72 -9.80
CA VAL A 346 9.70 -0.88 -10.42
C VAL A 346 10.98 -1.72 -10.50
N ARG A 347 11.23 -2.30 -11.67
CA ARG A 347 12.47 -3.01 -11.98
C ARG A 347 13.63 -2.00 -11.97
N VAL A 348 14.38 -1.93 -10.88
CA VAL A 348 15.66 -1.21 -10.84
C VAL A 348 16.66 -2.04 -11.63
N GLU A 349 16.82 -1.70 -12.90
CA GLU A 349 17.84 -2.28 -13.76
C GLU A 349 19.22 -1.79 -13.29
N THR A 350 19.86 -2.56 -12.41
CA THR A 350 21.26 -2.31 -12.03
C THR A 350 22.13 -2.80 -13.18
N ARG A 351 22.27 -1.99 -14.24
CA ARG A 351 23.32 -2.19 -15.25
C ARG A 351 24.67 -1.84 -14.61
N THR A 352 25.28 -2.79 -13.92
CA THR A 352 26.74 -2.81 -13.78
C THR A 352 27.30 -3.56 -14.98
N ASN A 353 27.43 -2.87 -16.12
CA ASN A 353 28.31 -3.30 -17.20
C ASN A 353 29.75 -3.04 -16.77
N LEU A 354 30.32 -3.97 -16.00
CA LEU A 354 31.76 -4.06 -15.81
C LEU A 354 32.14 -5.54 -15.93
N SER A 355 32.25 -6.04 -17.16
CA SER A 355 33.04 -7.21 -17.58
C SER A 355 32.83 -7.44 -19.07
N GLU A 356 33.33 -6.54 -19.92
CA GLU A 356 33.55 -6.85 -21.34
C GLU A 356 35.05 -6.74 -21.60
N PRO A 357 35.76 -7.86 -21.82
CA PRO A 357 37.16 -7.81 -22.22
C PRO A 357 37.25 -7.38 -23.69
N LEU A 358 37.75 -6.17 -23.91
CA LEU A 358 38.13 -5.62 -25.20
C LEU A 358 39.32 -6.38 -25.79
N LEU A 359 39.11 -7.42 -26.61
CA LEU A 359 40.10 -7.89 -27.60
C LEU A 359 39.40 -8.54 -28.81
N PRO A 360 39.68 -8.10 -30.05
CA PRO A 360 39.23 -8.79 -31.25
C PRO A 360 40.15 -9.99 -31.53
N THR A 361 39.59 -11.20 -31.55
CA THR A 361 40.26 -12.39 -32.10
C THR A 361 39.82 -12.56 -33.54
N THR A 362 40.74 -12.30 -34.47
CA THR A 362 40.65 -12.65 -35.88
C THR A 362 40.36 -14.14 -36.04
N THR A 363 39.27 -14.46 -36.71
CA THR A 363 38.96 -15.80 -37.20
C THR A 363 39.67 -15.97 -38.53
N ASP A 364 40.54 -16.97 -38.66
CA ASP A 364 40.84 -17.62 -39.93
C ASP A 364 41.45 -19.00 -39.66
N ALA A 365 40.67 -20.05 -39.92
CA ALA A 365 41.19 -21.39 -40.11
C ALA A 365 40.27 -22.17 -41.07
N ASN A 366 40.80 -22.34 -42.29
CA ASN A 366 40.85 -23.57 -43.06
C ASN A 366 39.64 -24.03 -43.90
N THR A 367 39.73 -23.69 -45.20
CA THR A 367 39.91 -24.61 -46.34
C THR A 367 39.47 -26.08 -46.19
N GLN A 368 38.50 -26.53 -46.99
CA GLN A 368 38.64 -27.49 -48.13
C GLN A 368 37.36 -28.30 -48.47
N LEU A 369 37.12 -28.44 -49.79
CA LEU A 369 36.57 -29.59 -50.58
C LEU A 369 35.35 -30.36 -50.02
N PHE A 370 34.25 -30.59 -50.74
CA PHE A 370 34.02 -30.92 -52.16
C PHE A 370 32.64 -30.39 -52.59
#